data_AF-A0A499V7J5-F1
#
_entry.id   AF-A0A499V7J5-F1
#
_cell.length_a   1.000
_cell.length_b   1.000
_cell.length_c   1.000
_cell.angle_alpha   90.00
_cell.angle_beta   90.00
_cell.angle_gamma   90.00
#
_symmetry.space_group_name_H-M   'P 1'
#
loop_
_entity.id
_entity.type
_entity.pdbx_description
1 polymer ?
#
loop_
_entity_poly.entity_id
_entity_poly.type
_entity_poly.pdbx_seq_one_letter_code
_entity_poly.pdbx_strand_id
1 'polypeptide(L)'
;MPAASIAISPWANLEHTGATMFTLDAVGPSVSREGLRRAAEVVLGSAPQHSPLASPVFADTRGLPPVLIQIGGHEVMLSDAIRPAAKLAEDAVPTRLDVAPGMGHVWHLLAGHLAAADKAVADAVTFAEEHLPAA
;
A
#
# COMPACT_ATOMS: atom_id res chain seq x y z
N MET A 1 -14.05 -10.80 -11.70
CA MET A 1 -13.14 -9.94 -10.91
C MET A 1 -13.99 -9.04 -10.02
N PRO A 2 -13.51 -8.60 -8.84
CA PRO A 2 -14.17 -7.56 -8.07
C PRO A 2 -14.20 -6.24 -8.88
N ALA A 3 -15.07 -5.31 -8.49
CA ALA A 3 -15.25 -4.04 -9.19
C ALA A 3 -14.02 -3.12 -9.08
N ALA A 4 -13.36 -3.12 -7.92
CA ALA A 4 -12.16 -2.35 -7.65
C ALA A 4 -11.38 -2.97 -6.48
N SER A 5 -10.18 -2.47 -6.19
CA SER A 5 -9.40 -2.80 -5.00
C SER A 5 -8.84 -1.55 -4.34
N ILE A 6 -8.84 -1.52 -3.01
CA ILE A 6 -8.32 -0.41 -2.21
C ILE A 6 -7.26 -0.97 -1.27
N ALA A 7 -6.01 -0.55 -1.45
CA ALA A 7 -4.88 -0.96 -0.65
C ALA A 7 -4.44 0.20 0.27
N ILE A 8 -4.54 -0.01 1.58
CA ILE A 8 -4.17 0.98 2.58
C ILE A 8 -2.84 0.59 3.19
N SER A 9 -1.85 1.48 3.08
CA SER A 9 -0.50 1.31 3.58
C SER A 9 0.10 -0.08 3.27
N PRO A 10 0.09 -0.52 2.00
CA PRO A 10 0.37 -1.91 1.66
C PRO A 10 1.82 -2.30 1.96
N TRP A 11 2.01 -3.42 2.64
CA TRP A 11 3.29 -4.10 2.73
C TRP A 11 3.43 -5.07 1.55
N ALA A 12 3.91 -4.55 0.41
CA ALA A 12 3.90 -5.29 -0.85
C ALA A 12 5.23 -5.99 -1.20
N ASN A 13 6.27 -5.83 -0.37
CA ASN A 13 7.63 -6.31 -0.64
C ASN A 13 8.30 -6.84 0.64
N LEU A 14 8.31 -8.16 0.80
CA LEU A 14 8.88 -8.82 1.97
C LEU A 14 10.40 -8.95 1.91
N GLU A 15 11.04 -8.53 0.81
CA GLU A 15 12.50 -8.36 0.78
C GLU A 15 12.95 -7.06 1.47
N HIS A 16 12.03 -6.11 1.68
CA HIS A 16 12.32 -4.79 2.28
C HIS A 16 13.44 -4.03 1.57
N THR A 17 13.47 -4.12 0.24
CA THR A 17 14.51 -3.54 -0.63
C THR A 17 14.18 -2.12 -1.12
N GLY A 18 12.99 -1.60 -0.83
CA GLY A 18 12.58 -0.24 -1.21
C GLY A 18 13.44 0.83 -0.52
N ALA A 19 13.77 1.92 -1.22
CA ALA A 19 14.67 2.96 -0.71
C ALA A 19 14.19 3.57 0.63
N THR A 20 12.88 3.75 0.78
CA THR A 20 12.26 4.31 2.00
C THR A 20 12.35 3.40 3.21
N MET A 21 12.60 2.10 3.03
CA MET A 21 12.92 1.20 4.15
C MET A 21 14.19 1.62 4.89
N PHE A 22 15.05 2.41 4.25
CA PHE A 22 16.30 2.90 4.81
C PHE A 22 16.20 4.39 5.16
N THR A 23 15.62 5.20 4.26
CA THR A 23 15.61 6.66 4.44
C THR A 23 14.54 7.15 5.43
N LEU A 24 13.48 6.38 5.67
CA LEU A 24 12.38 6.75 6.56
C LEU A 24 12.30 5.89 7.84
N ASP A 25 13.24 4.96 8.06
CA ASP A 25 13.23 4.03 9.21
C ASP A 25 13.28 4.75 10.57
N ALA A 26 13.94 5.91 10.61
CA ALA A 26 14.05 6.74 11.80
C ALA A 26 12.93 7.81 11.93
N VAL A 27 12.01 7.89 10.97
CA VAL A 27 10.98 8.96 10.90
C VAL A 27 9.65 8.51 11.52
N GLY A 28 9.22 7.28 11.23
CA GLY A 28 7.91 6.78 11.63
C GLY A 28 7.91 6.15 13.03
N PRO A 29 6.93 6.46 13.91
CA PRO A 29 6.89 5.91 15.27
C PRO A 29 6.33 4.48 15.35
N SER A 30 5.62 3.99 14.31
CA SER A 30 4.80 2.78 14.40
C SER A 30 5.38 1.54 13.70
N VAL A 31 6.03 1.70 12.54
CA VAL A 31 6.56 0.59 11.75
C VAL A 31 8.01 0.85 11.38
N SER A 32 8.88 -0.10 11.70
CA SER A 32 10.29 -0.10 11.35
C SER A 32 10.64 -1.28 10.44
N ARG A 33 11.73 -1.12 9.68
CA ARG A 33 12.28 -2.16 8.82
C ARG A 33 12.60 -3.43 9.60
N GLU A 34 13.20 -3.31 10.78
CA GLU A 34 13.51 -4.47 11.62
C GLU A 34 12.24 -5.17 12.15
N GLY A 35 11.19 -4.40 12.44
CA GLY A 35 9.88 -4.96 12.79
C GLY A 35 9.29 -5.79 11.64
N LEU A 36 9.29 -5.23 10.43
CA LEU A 36 8.79 -5.90 9.23
C LEU A 36 9.63 -7.13 8.85
N ARG A 37 10.96 -7.07 9.01
CA ARG A 37 11.86 -8.21 8.80
C ARG A 37 11.49 -9.39 9.70
N ARG A 38 11.28 -9.15 11.00
CA ARG A 38 10.83 -10.18 11.94
C ARG A 38 9.43 -10.68 11.62
N ALA A 39 8.52 -9.79 11.20
CA ALA A 39 7.19 -10.21 10.75
C ALA A 39 7.27 -11.13 9.53
N ALA A 40 8.16 -10.84 8.57
CA ALA A 40 8.35 -11.65 7.35
C ALA A 40 8.82 -13.07 7.68
N GLU A 41 9.74 -13.24 8.64
CA GLU A 41 10.19 -14.55 9.11
C GLU A 41 9.04 -15.41 9.61
N VAL A 42 8.04 -14.80 10.26
CA VAL A 42 6.85 -15.51 10.77
C VAL A 42 5.87 -15.84 9.64
N VAL A 43 5.55 -14.87 8.77
CA VAL A 43 4.48 -15.07 7.78
C VAL A 43 4.90 -15.91 6.57
N LEU A 44 6.18 -15.93 6.22
CA LEU A 44 6.66 -16.67 5.04
C LEU A 44 6.84 -18.16 5.30
N GLY A 45 7.19 -18.56 6.52
CA GLY A 45 7.64 -19.93 6.76
C GLY A 45 8.80 -20.31 5.82
N SER A 46 8.56 -21.24 4.90
CA SER A 46 9.53 -21.65 3.87
C SER A 46 9.32 -20.99 2.49
N ALA A 47 8.33 -20.12 2.34
CA ALA A 47 8.06 -19.45 1.07
C ALA A 47 9.17 -18.43 0.72
N PRO A 48 9.58 -18.34 -0.57
CA PRO A 48 10.53 -17.31 -0.99
C PRO A 48 9.95 -15.90 -0.81
N GLN A 49 10.75 -14.96 -0.31
CA GLN A 49 10.36 -13.56 -0.14
C GLN A 49 9.90 -12.90 -1.45
N HIS A 50 10.52 -13.25 -2.58
CA HIS A 50 10.16 -12.75 -3.91
C HIS A 50 8.99 -13.49 -4.57
N SER A 51 8.34 -14.43 -3.88
CA SER A 51 7.16 -15.08 -4.42
C SER A 51 6.09 -14.01 -4.73
N PRO A 52 5.51 -13.97 -5.95
CA PRO A 52 4.48 -13.00 -6.31
C PRO A 52 3.27 -12.96 -5.37
N LEU A 53 2.94 -14.09 -4.73
CA LEU A 53 1.85 -14.18 -3.76
C LEU A 53 2.21 -13.60 -2.40
N ALA A 54 3.51 -13.59 -2.05
CA ALA A 54 4.00 -13.00 -0.81
C ALA A 54 4.31 -11.51 -1.00
N SER A 55 4.98 -11.18 -2.10
CA SER A 55 5.41 -9.83 -2.45
C SER A 55 4.78 -9.39 -3.78
N PRO A 56 3.59 -8.78 -3.76
CA PRO A 56 2.88 -8.31 -4.96
C PRO A 56 3.67 -7.36 -5.86
N VAL A 57 4.77 -6.75 -5.39
CA VAL A 57 5.70 -5.99 -6.25
C VAL A 57 6.30 -6.82 -7.39
N PHE A 58 6.27 -8.15 -7.29
CA PHE A 58 6.75 -9.09 -8.33
C PHE A 58 5.61 -9.78 -9.10
N ALA A 59 4.35 -9.44 -8.82
CA ALA A 59 3.21 -10.08 -9.46
C ALA A 59 2.94 -9.56 -10.87
N ASP A 60 2.31 -10.41 -11.69
CA ASP A 60 1.68 -9.98 -12.93
C ASP A 60 0.40 -9.21 -12.60
N THR A 61 0.35 -7.94 -13.00
CA THR A 61 -0.78 -7.06 -12.67
C THR A 61 -1.77 -6.89 -13.82
N ARG A 62 -1.53 -7.53 -14.97
CA ARG A 62 -2.42 -7.41 -16.14
C ARG A 62 -3.80 -7.98 -15.86
N GLY A 63 -4.83 -7.23 -16.28
CA GLY A 63 -6.23 -7.64 -16.13
C GLY A 63 -6.78 -7.48 -14.71
N LEU A 64 -6.03 -6.88 -13.78
CA LEU A 64 -6.57 -6.47 -12.49
C LEU A 64 -7.62 -5.35 -12.66
N PRO A 65 -8.61 -5.26 -11.75
CA PRO A 65 -9.57 -4.17 -11.74
C PRO A 65 -8.88 -2.86 -11.29
N PRO A 66 -9.58 -1.71 -11.39
CA PRO A 66 -9.08 -0.44 -10.87
C PRO A 66 -8.56 -0.54 -9.44
N VAL A 67 -7.40 0.06 -9.18
CA VAL A 67 -6.73 0.00 -7.88
C VAL A 67 -6.49 1.41 -7.32
N LEU A 68 -6.93 1.63 -6.08
CA LEU A 68 -6.52 2.74 -5.25
C LEU A 68 -5.46 2.27 -4.25
N ILE A 69 -4.34 2.97 -4.18
CA ILE A 69 -3.30 2.78 -3.16
C ILE A 69 -3.21 4.07 -2.34
N GLN A 70 -3.37 3.99 -1.03
CA GLN A 70 -3.18 5.11 -0.11
C GLN A 70 -2.02 4.81 0.83
N ILE A 71 -1.05 5.72 0.91
CA ILE A 71 0.19 5.54 1.69
C ILE A 71 0.64 6.85 2.34
N GLY A 72 1.17 6.75 3.56
CA GLY A 72 1.68 7.89 4.30
C GLY A 72 3.09 8.26 3.85
N GLY A 73 3.37 9.57 3.79
CA GLY A 73 4.68 10.08 3.42
C GLY A 73 5.80 9.79 4.42
N HIS A 74 5.46 9.42 5.67
CA HIS A 74 6.40 9.05 6.73
C HIS A 74 6.43 7.54 7.00
N GLU A 75 6.18 6.72 5.96
CA GLU A 75 6.20 5.26 6.08
C GLU A 75 7.43 4.63 5.42
N VAL A 76 8.03 3.65 6.10
CA VAL A 76 9.10 2.83 5.53
C VAL A 76 8.66 2.09 4.25
N MET A 77 7.38 1.71 4.16
CA MET A 77 6.75 1.03 3.02
C MET A 77 6.40 1.97 1.86
N LEU A 78 6.71 3.27 1.91
CA LEU A 78 6.33 4.22 0.86
C LEU A 78 6.81 3.80 -0.54
N SER A 79 8.06 3.37 -0.68
CA SER A 79 8.60 2.83 -1.93
C SER A 79 7.86 1.58 -2.38
N ASP A 80 7.41 0.76 -1.43
CA ASP A 80 6.69 -0.49 -1.71
C ASP A 80 5.21 -0.24 -2.06
N ALA A 81 4.68 0.97 -1.86
CA ALA A 81 3.41 1.41 -2.43
C ALA A 81 3.58 2.05 -3.82
N ILE A 82 4.66 2.83 -4.03
CA ILE A 82 4.95 3.50 -5.31
C ILE A 82 5.30 2.50 -6.41
N ARG A 83 6.15 1.50 -6.12
CA ARG A 83 6.58 0.50 -7.11
C ARG A 83 5.43 -0.31 -7.73
N PRO A 84 4.50 -0.92 -6.95
CA PRO A 84 3.37 -1.63 -7.55
C PRO A 84 2.40 -0.67 -8.25
N ALA A 85 2.22 0.57 -7.76
CA ALA A 85 1.43 1.57 -8.48
C ALA A 85 1.99 1.88 -9.88
N ALA A 86 3.32 2.02 -9.99
CA ALA A 86 3.98 2.19 -11.28
C ALA A 86 3.78 0.97 -12.19
N LYS A 87 3.94 -0.24 -11.66
CA LYS A 87 3.73 -1.49 -12.42
C LYS A 87 2.29 -1.65 -12.92
N LEU A 88 1.30 -1.34 -12.06
CA LEU A 88 -0.11 -1.35 -12.43
C LEU A 88 -0.39 -0.36 -13.59
N ALA A 89 0.17 0.85 -13.51
CA ALA A 89 0.04 1.84 -14.57
C ALA A 89 0.72 1.40 -15.88
N GLU A 90 1.92 0.79 -15.81
CA GLU A 90 2.62 0.20 -16.97
C GLU A 90 1.80 -0.92 -17.64
N ASP A 91 1.05 -1.70 -16.85
CA ASP A 91 0.16 -2.77 -17.33
C ASP A 91 -1.23 -2.26 -17.77
N ALA A 92 -1.40 -0.94 -17.89
CA ALA A 92 -2.66 -0.28 -18.25
C ALA A 92 -3.83 -0.59 -17.30
N VAL A 93 -3.55 -0.85 -16.03
CA VAL A 93 -4.57 -0.95 -14.98
C VAL A 93 -4.90 0.46 -14.47
N PRO A 94 -6.19 0.89 -14.45
CA PRO A 94 -6.58 2.16 -13.85
C PRO A 94 -6.11 2.24 -12.41
N THR A 95 -5.20 3.18 -12.13
CA THR A 95 -4.49 3.23 -10.85
C THR A 95 -4.52 4.64 -10.29
N ARG A 96 -4.87 4.77 -9.02
CA ARG A 96 -4.72 6.01 -8.25
C ARG A 96 -3.78 5.74 -7.08
N LEU A 97 -2.76 6.57 -6.94
CA LEU A 97 -1.84 6.55 -5.80
C LEU A 97 -1.97 7.87 -5.03
N ASP A 98 -2.46 7.79 -3.80
CA ASP A 98 -2.55 8.92 -2.90
C ASP A 98 -1.43 8.82 -1.84
N VAL A 99 -0.45 9.71 -1.95
CA VAL A 99 0.60 9.85 -0.92
C VAL A 99 0.21 10.99 0.01
N ALA A 100 -0.07 10.67 1.29
CA ALA A 100 -0.48 11.65 2.28
C ALA A 100 0.75 12.27 2.98
N PRO A 101 1.09 13.55 2.73
CA PRO A 101 2.29 14.16 3.28
C PRO A 101 2.27 14.16 4.82
N GLY A 102 3.40 13.76 5.42
CA GLY A 102 3.55 13.76 6.87
C GLY A 102 2.81 12.67 7.63
N MET A 103 1.96 11.87 6.97
CA MET A 103 1.18 10.82 7.61
C MET A 103 2.02 9.55 7.82
N GLY A 104 1.80 8.87 8.94
CA GLY A 104 2.39 7.57 9.26
C GLY A 104 1.47 6.40 8.89
N HIS A 105 1.90 5.19 9.24
CA HIS A 105 1.23 3.94 8.87
C HIS A 105 -0.25 3.89 9.29
N VAL A 106 -1.14 3.61 8.32
CA VAL A 106 -2.59 3.46 8.50
C VAL A 106 -3.20 4.61 9.31
N TRP A 107 -2.82 5.85 8.98
CA TRP A 107 -3.38 7.05 9.65
C TRP A 107 -4.91 7.12 9.59
N HIS A 108 -5.53 6.38 8.66
CA HIS A 108 -6.98 6.13 8.55
C HIS A 108 -7.65 5.72 9.86
N LEU A 109 -6.94 5.02 10.76
CA LEU A 109 -7.46 4.63 12.07
C LEU A 109 -7.78 5.82 12.98
N LEU A 110 -7.32 7.02 12.63
CA LEU A 110 -7.61 8.28 13.33
C LEU A 110 -8.80 9.03 12.75
N ALA A 111 -9.63 8.41 11.90
CA ALA A 111 -10.88 8.99 11.44
C ALA A 111 -11.77 9.41 12.64
N GLY A 112 -12.40 10.58 12.54
CA GLY A 112 -13.12 11.28 13.61
C GLY A 112 -12.22 12.13 14.51
N HIS A 113 -10.89 11.98 14.41
CA HIS A 113 -9.92 12.69 15.25
C HIS A 113 -8.85 13.46 14.45
N LEU A 114 -8.64 13.09 13.18
CA LEU A 114 -7.67 13.71 12.28
C LEU A 114 -8.31 13.97 10.92
N ALA A 115 -8.38 15.24 10.51
CA ALA A 115 -9.00 15.63 9.24
C ALA A 115 -8.37 14.95 8.00
N ALA A 116 -7.06 14.68 8.04
CA ALA A 116 -6.38 13.95 6.97
C ALA A 116 -6.79 12.46 6.90
N ALA A 117 -7.17 11.85 8.03
CA ALA A 117 -7.72 10.50 8.08
C ALA A 117 -9.15 10.48 7.54
N ASP A 118 -9.98 11.44 7.95
CA ASP A 118 -11.35 11.60 7.45
C ASP A 118 -11.38 11.76 5.93
N LYS A 119 -10.50 12.62 5.41
CA LYS A 119 -10.34 12.79 3.97
C LYS A 119 -9.92 11.50 3.27
N ALA A 120 -8.92 10.78 3.80
CA ALA A 120 -8.44 9.55 3.15
C ALA A 120 -9.53 8.48 3.09
N VAL A 121 -10.32 8.33 4.15
CA VAL A 121 -11.48 7.41 4.18
C VAL A 121 -12.55 7.86 3.19
N ALA A 122 -12.89 9.15 3.15
CA ALA A 122 -13.87 9.68 2.20
C ALA A 122 -13.43 9.46 0.74
N ASP A 123 -12.16 9.72 0.42
CA ASP A 123 -11.60 9.48 -0.91
C ASP A 123 -11.68 8.00 -1.31
N ALA A 124 -11.46 7.08 -0.36
CA ALA A 124 -11.58 5.65 -0.59
C ALA A 124 -13.04 5.21 -0.84
N VAL A 125 -14.00 5.81 -0.14
CA VAL A 125 -15.44 5.60 -0.38
C VAL A 125 -15.82 6.10 -1.77
N THR A 126 -15.42 7.33 -2.14
CA THR A 126 -15.69 7.87 -3.48
C THR A 126 -15.11 6.97 -4.57
N PHE A 127 -13.88 6.50 -4.41
CA PHE A 127 -13.27 5.57 -5.37
C PHE A 127 -14.06 4.26 -5.48
N ALA A 128 -14.57 3.72 -4.37
CA ALA A 128 -15.43 2.54 -4.42
C ALA A 128 -16.74 2.80 -5.17
N GLU A 129 -17.42 3.91 -4.84
CA GLU A 129 -18.70 4.28 -5.46
C GLU A 129 -18.59 4.53 -6.97
N GLU A 130 -17.48 5.11 -7.44
CA GLU A 130 -17.21 5.33 -8.86
C GLU A 130 -17.12 4.03 -9.68
N HIS A 131 -16.78 2.91 -9.04
CA HIS A 131 -16.53 1.63 -9.71
C HIS A 131 -17.56 0.55 -9.39
N LEU A 132 -18.34 0.71 -8.32
CA LEU A 132 -19.43 -0.20 -8.01
C LEU A 132 -20.56 -0.07 -9.06
N PRO A 133 -21.18 -1.18 -9.48
CA PRO A 133 -22.34 -1.11 -10.35
C PRO A 133 -23.48 -0.35 -9.66
N ALA A 134 -24.23 0.42 -10.43
CA ALA A 134 -25.47 1.03 -9.95
C ALA A 134 -26.42 -0.05 -9.43
N ALA A 135 -27.04 0.23 -8.27
CA ALA A 135 -27.99 -0.67 -7.61
C ALA A 135 -29.30 -0.83 -8.37
#